data_AF-A0A0H3J7N5-F1
#
_entry.id   AF-A0A0H3J7N5-F1
#
_cell.length_a   1.000
_cell.length_b   1.000
_cell.length_c   1.000
_cell.angle_alpha   90.00
_cell.angle_beta   90.00
_cell.angle_gamma   90.00
#
_symmetry.space_group_name_H-M   'P 1'
#
loop_
_entity.id
_entity.type
_entity.pdbx_description
1 polymer ?
#
loop_
_entity_poly.entity_id
_entity_poly.type
_entity_poly.pdbx_seq_one_letter_code
_entity_poly.pdbx_strand_id
1 'polypeptide(L)'
;MKKNIKFIEVVHKRIAAIRQYRYRAKKNHERFHEIQSEINRKIKKEYMEDDEFQWYYKHVKYSRIFTIIFNVILWFLILVFFASNPNIVFTKEHIFDRIWGDEFCGDMATVAVHIQKIRKKIEKNPSNPEFIETLWGTGYRFRD
;
A
#
# COMPACT_ATOMS: atom_id res chain seq x y z
N MET A 1 12.90 19.24 17.44
CA MET A 1 13.53 17.98 16.99
C MET A 1 13.15 16.74 17.81
N LYS A 2 13.31 16.72 19.15
CA LYS A 2 13.03 15.51 19.98
C LYS A 2 11.57 14.98 19.95
N LYS A 3 10.56 15.84 19.74
CA LYS A 3 9.14 15.42 19.64
C LYS A 3 8.83 14.66 18.34
N ASN A 4 9.43 15.05 17.21
CA ASN A 4 9.21 14.38 15.91
C ASN A 4 9.85 12.98 15.86
N ILE A 5 10.96 12.79 16.58
CA ILE A 5 11.62 11.48 16.71
C ILE A 5 10.74 10.51 17.51
N LYS A 6 10.12 10.98 18.60
CA LYS A 6 9.15 10.19 19.38
C LYS A 6 7.94 9.79 18.56
N PHE A 7 7.39 10.69 17.75
CA PHE A 7 6.25 10.38 16.87
C PHE A 7 6.61 9.28 15.86
N ILE A 8 7.77 9.38 15.21
CA ILE A 8 8.25 8.39 14.25
C ILE A 8 8.53 7.03 14.93
N GLU A 9 9.14 7.01 16.12
CA GLU A 9 9.34 5.78 16.89
C GLU A 9 8.02 5.11 17.30
N VAL A 10 7.02 5.90 17.67
CA VAL A 10 5.68 5.41 18.01
C VAL A 10 5.00 4.82 16.78
N VAL A 11 5.09 5.48 15.62
CA VAL A 11 4.58 4.96 14.35
C VAL A 11 5.28 3.65 13.97
N HIS A 12 6.61 3.57 14.09
CA HIS A 12 7.35 2.34 13.78
C HIS A 12 7.05 1.17 14.72
N LYS A 13 6.95 1.41 16.04
CA LYS A 13 6.56 0.37 17.01
C LYS A 13 5.14 -0.15 16.76
N ARG A 14 4.23 0.74 16.34
CA ARG A 14 2.83 0.40 16.01
C ARG A 14 2.70 -0.40 14.72
N ILE A 15 3.47 -0.04 13.70
CA ILE A 15 3.64 -0.82 12.46
C ILE A 15 4.12 -2.25 12.81
N ALA A 16 5.13 -2.39 13.68
CA ALA A 16 5.64 -3.69 14.11
C ALA A 16 4.62 -4.57 14.88
N ALA A 17 3.80 -3.97 15.76
CA ALA A 17 2.75 -4.70 16.48
C ALA A 17 1.64 -5.19 15.53
N ILE A 18 1.29 -4.37 14.55
CA ILE A 18 0.32 -4.70 13.52
C ILE A 18 0.85 -5.81 12.58
N ARG A 19 2.17 -5.82 12.27
CA ARG A 19 2.85 -6.91 11.53
C ARG A 19 2.69 -8.28 12.19
N GLN A 20 3.00 -8.39 13.50
CA GLN A 20 2.97 -9.68 14.22
C GLN A 20 1.56 -10.27 14.35
N TYR A 21 0.54 -9.42 14.38
CA TYR A 21 -0.86 -9.84 14.45
C TYR A 21 -1.38 -10.28 13.08
N ARG A 22 -1.00 -9.57 12.00
CA ARG A 22 -1.42 -9.89 10.63
C ARG A 22 -0.80 -11.18 10.07
N TYR A 23 0.42 -11.53 10.48
CA TYR A 23 1.01 -12.84 10.20
C TYR A 23 0.12 -13.99 10.72
N ARG A 24 -0.56 -13.81 11.87
CA ARG A 24 -1.49 -14.81 12.42
C ARG A 24 -2.84 -14.82 11.67
N ALA A 25 -3.27 -13.68 11.14
CA ALA A 25 -4.51 -13.54 10.38
C ALA A 25 -4.42 -14.10 8.94
N LYS A 26 -3.25 -14.03 8.28
CA LYS A 26 -3.02 -14.55 6.90
C LYS A 26 -3.30 -16.07 6.78
N LYS A 27 -3.26 -16.82 7.89
CA LYS A 27 -3.64 -18.24 7.92
C LYS A 27 -5.15 -18.52 7.77
N ASN A 28 -6.04 -17.53 7.97
CA ASN A 28 -7.50 -17.72 7.95
C ASN A 28 -8.21 -16.58 7.19
N HIS A 29 -8.33 -16.72 5.87
CA HIS A 29 -8.86 -15.70 4.93
C HIS A 29 -10.31 -15.27 5.23
N GLU A 30 -11.15 -16.17 5.76
CA GLU A 30 -12.57 -15.91 6.06
C GLU A 30 -12.80 -14.86 7.16
N ARG A 31 -11.83 -14.67 8.06
CA ARG A 31 -11.96 -13.73 9.18
C ARG A 31 -11.51 -12.30 8.87
N PHE A 32 -11.12 -11.99 7.64
CA PHE A 32 -10.56 -10.69 7.28
C PHE A 32 -11.45 -9.51 7.70
N HIS A 33 -12.75 -9.54 7.38
CA HIS A 33 -13.67 -8.45 7.72
C HIS A 33 -13.92 -8.34 9.23
N GLU A 34 -14.01 -9.49 9.92
CA GLU A 34 -14.18 -9.57 11.37
C GLU A 34 -12.97 -8.98 12.09
N ILE A 35 -11.76 -9.35 11.64
CA ILE A 35 -10.48 -8.87 12.14
C ILE A 35 -10.30 -7.38 11.82
N GLN A 36 -10.68 -6.92 10.63
CA GLN A 36 -10.62 -5.50 10.27
C GLN A 36 -11.53 -4.66 11.18
N SER A 37 -12.71 -5.19 11.53
CA SER A 37 -13.62 -4.55 12.48
C SER A 37 -13.03 -4.52 13.90
N GLU A 38 -12.32 -5.59 14.30
CA GLU A 38 -11.68 -5.70 15.62
C GLU A 38 -10.45 -4.78 15.74
N ILE A 39 -9.63 -4.69 14.69
CA ILE A 39 -8.51 -3.75 14.58
C ILE A 39 -9.04 -2.32 14.64
N ASN A 40 -10.06 -2.00 13.84
CA ASN A 40 -10.68 -0.67 13.88
C ASN A 40 -11.20 -0.36 15.29
N ARG A 41 -11.78 -1.35 15.98
CA ARG A 41 -12.25 -1.20 17.36
C ARG A 41 -11.09 -1.02 18.36
N LYS A 42 -9.98 -1.75 18.22
CA LYS A 42 -8.79 -1.63 19.07
C LYS A 42 -8.06 -0.31 18.85
N ILE A 43 -7.82 0.08 17.59
CA ILE A 43 -7.27 1.40 17.24
C ILE A 43 -8.15 2.51 17.81
N LYS A 44 -9.47 2.36 17.69
CA LYS A 44 -10.44 3.30 18.24
C LYS A 44 -10.39 3.33 19.78
N LYS A 45 -10.14 2.21 20.45
CA LYS A 45 -10.05 2.15 21.91
C LYS A 45 -8.71 2.65 22.46
N GLU A 46 -7.62 2.39 21.75
CA GLU A 46 -6.25 2.66 22.19
C GLU A 46 -5.76 4.06 21.82
N TYR A 47 -6.31 4.65 20.76
CA TYR A 47 -5.80 5.90 20.17
C TYR A 47 -6.87 6.98 19.97
N MET A 48 -8.08 6.82 20.53
CA MET A 48 -9.09 7.91 20.53
C MET A 48 -8.77 9.06 21.48
N GLU A 49 -7.84 8.89 22.41
CA GLU A 49 -7.42 9.96 23.33
C GLU A 49 -6.32 10.87 22.77
N ASP A 50 -5.81 10.58 21.57
CA ASP A 50 -4.84 11.43 20.87
C ASP A 50 -5.58 12.42 19.95
N ASP A 51 -5.62 13.68 20.36
CA ASP A 51 -6.32 14.76 19.66
C ASP A 51 -5.84 14.95 18.20
N GLU A 52 -4.54 14.75 17.93
CA GLU A 52 -3.98 14.85 16.58
C GLU A 52 -4.46 13.68 15.71
N PHE A 53 -4.47 12.46 16.25
CA PHE A 53 -4.95 11.28 15.53
C PHE A 53 -6.46 11.34 15.27
N GLN A 54 -7.24 11.83 16.23
CA GLN A 54 -8.67 12.08 16.04
C GLN A 54 -8.93 13.09 14.93
N TRP A 55 -8.18 14.18 14.92
CA TRP A 55 -8.29 15.19 13.88
C TRP A 55 -7.95 14.60 12.50
N TYR A 56 -6.85 13.86 12.39
CA TYR A 56 -6.44 13.18 11.16
C TYR A 56 -7.49 12.17 10.66
N TYR A 57 -7.98 11.30 11.54
CA TYR A 57 -8.95 10.27 11.18
C TYR A 57 -10.27 10.87 10.70
N LYS A 58 -10.72 11.96 11.36
CA LYS A 58 -11.99 12.62 11.08
C LYS A 58 -11.94 13.53 9.84
N HIS A 59 -10.81 14.18 9.55
CA HIS A 59 -10.75 15.24 8.53
C HIS A 59 -9.82 14.94 7.34
N VAL A 60 -8.85 14.05 7.49
CA VAL A 60 -7.79 13.86 6.49
C VAL A 60 -7.89 12.52 5.78
N LYS A 61 -8.24 11.44 6.49
CA LYS A 61 -8.25 10.06 5.95
C LYS A 61 -9.00 9.87 4.62
N TYR A 62 -10.06 10.65 4.40
CA TYR A 62 -10.86 10.61 3.17
C TYR A 62 -10.81 11.91 2.36
N SER A 63 -9.89 12.81 2.70
CA SER A 63 -9.69 14.05 1.95
C SER A 63 -9.15 13.75 0.56
N ARG A 64 -9.59 14.55 -0.42
CA ARG A 64 -9.01 14.54 -1.78
C ARG A 64 -7.50 14.77 -1.74
N ILE A 65 -7.01 15.59 -0.81
CA ILE A 65 -5.57 15.91 -0.74
C ILE A 65 -4.74 14.71 -0.26
N PHE A 66 -5.23 14.00 0.76
CA PHE A 66 -4.61 12.78 1.25
C PHE A 66 -4.57 11.71 0.15
N THR A 67 -5.69 11.56 -0.56
CA THR A 67 -5.80 10.61 -1.66
C THR A 67 -4.80 10.91 -2.76
N ILE A 68 -4.65 12.18 -3.15
CA ILE A 68 -3.67 12.60 -4.17
C ILE A 68 -2.25 12.29 -3.71
N ILE A 69 -1.87 12.71 -2.51
CA ILE A 69 -0.52 12.50 -1.96
C ILE A 69 -0.20 11.01 -1.86
N PHE A 70 -1.12 10.21 -1.32
CA PHE A 70 -0.96 8.76 -1.21
C PHE A 70 -0.76 8.10 -2.58
N ASN A 71 -1.56 8.47 -3.59
CA ASN A 71 -1.40 7.95 -4.94
C ASN A 71 -0.05 8.35 -5.54
N VAL A 72 0.41 9.60 -5.35
CA VAL A 72 1.71 10.06 -5.87
C VAL A 72 2.85 9.24 -5.27
N ILE A 73 2.84 9.00 -3.97
CA ILE A 73 3.86 8.19 -3.28
C ILE A 73 3.86 6.77 -3.84
N LEU A 74 2.69 6.12 -3.95
CA LEU A 74 2.61 4.76 -4.48
C LEU A 74 3.14 4.64 -5.91
N TRP A 75 2.82 5.61 -6.77
CA TRP A 75 3.30 5.58 -8.15
C TRP A 75 4.81 5.67 -8.24
N PHE A 76 5.41 6.56 -7.45
CA PHE A 76 6.86 6.70 -7.39
C PHE A 76 7.51 5.40 -6.94
N LEU A 77 6.99 4.76 -5.88
CA LEU A 77 7.51 3.48 -5.39
C LEU A 77 7.44 2.37 -6.43
N ILE A 78 6.32 2.25 -7.16
CA ILE A 78 6.15 1.24 -8.22
C ILE A 78 7.16 1.46 -9.34
N LEU A 79 7.31 2.70 -9.81
CA LEU A 79 8.25 3.04 -10.87
C LEU A 79 9.70 2.76 -10.45
N VAL A 80 10.09 3.16 -9.23
CA VAL A 80 11.43 2.88 -8.70
C VAL A 80 11.68 1.38 -8.58
N PHE A 81 10.69 0.62 -8.11
CA PHE A 81 10.80 -0.84 -8.00
C PHE A 81 11.05 -1.49 -9.37
N PHE A 82 10.26 -1.11 -10.39
CA PHE A 82 10.43 -1.63 -11.74
C PHE A 82 11.75 -1.21 -12.39
N ALA A 83 12.11 0.07 -12.31
CA ALA A 83 13.34 0.59 -12.88
C ALA A 83 14.59 -0.01 -12.20
N SER A 84 14.50 -0.35 -10.91
CA SER A 84 15.59 -1.03 -10.18
C SER A 84 15.67 -2.52 -10.50
N ASN A 85 14.67 -3.10 -11.18
CA ASN A 85 14.57 -4.52 -11.48
C ASN A 85 14.13 -4.73 -12.95
N PRO A 86 14.91 -4.23 -13.94
CA PRO A 86 14.55 -4.33 -15.34
C PRO A 86 14.56 -5.79 -15.79
N ASN A 87 13.69 -6.10 -16.75
CA ASN A 87 13.54 -7.40 -17.40
C ASN A 87 13.16 -8.59 -16.49
N ILE A 88 12.88 -8.35 -15.20
CA ILE A 88 12.41 -9.35 -14.25
C ILE A 88 10.87 -9.35 -14.20
N VAL A 89 10.29 -10.55 -14.18
CA VAL A 89 8.83 -10.74 -14.07
C VAL A 89 8.44 -10.85 -12.60
N PHE A 90 7.50 -10.01 -12.18
CA PHE A 90 6.94 -10.02 -10.84
C PHE A 90 5.44 -10.30 -10.86
N THR A 91 4.98 -11.20 -9.99
CA THR A 91 3.56 -11.47 -9.82
C THR A 91 2.85 -10.30 -9.15
N LYS A 92 1.52 -10.25 -9.25
CA LYS A 92 0.71 -9.22 -8.58
C LYS A 92 0.93 -9.24 -7.07
N GLU A 93 0.98 -10.44 -6.50
CA GLU A 93 1.20 -10.71 -5.08
C GLU A 93 2.56 -10.13 -4.66
N HIS A 94 3.62 -10.41 -5.42
CA HIS A 94 4.95 -9.94 -5.08
C HIS A 94 5.07 -8.41 -5.18
N ILE A 95 4.49 -7.79 -6.20
CA ILE A 95 4.46 -6.31 -6.31
C ILE A 95 3.65 -5.72 -5.16
N PHE A 96 2.51 -6.32 -4.82
CA PHE A 96 1.67 -5.88 -3.72
C PHE A 96 2.45 -5.91 -2.40
N ASP A 97 3.03 -7.06 -2.07
CA ASP A 97 3.79 -7.29 -0.85
C ASP A 97 5.02 -6.36 -0.77
N ARG A 98 5.66 -6.04 -1.90
CA ARG A 98 6.85 -5.19 -1.91
C ARG A 98 6.54 -3.70 -1.76
N ILE A 99 5.45 -3.22 -2.35
CA ILE A 99 5.15 -1.78 -2.44
C ILE A 99 4.21 -1.34 -1.32
N TRP A 100 3.17 -2.11 -1.07
CA TRP A 100 2.22 -1.84 -0.01
C TRP A 100 2.64 -2.48 1.31
N GLY A 101 3.46 -3.52 1.26
CA GLY A 101 3.81 -4.33 2.41
C GLY A 101 2.74 -5.37 2.72
N ASP A 102 3.14 -6.43 3.43
CA ASP A 102 2.23 -7.41 4.07
C ASP A 102 1.20 -6.78 5.03
N GLU A 103 1.32 -5.47 5.30
CA GLU A 103 0.49 -4.68 6.20
C GLU A 103 -0.67 -3.94 5.52
N PHE A 104 -0.79 -3.97 4.20
CA PHE A 104 -1.91 -3.28 3.55
C PHE A 104 -3.13 -4.18 3.46
N CYS A 105 -4.21 -3.83 4.17
CA CYS A 105 -5.51 -4.48 4.07
C CYS A 105 -6.26 -3.95 2.83
N GLY A 106 -5.71 -4.23 1.65
CA GLY A 106 -6.30 -3.88 0.36
C GLY A 106 -6.36 -5.08 -0.57
N ASP A 107 -7.14 -4.93 -1.64
CA ASP A 107 -7.26 -5.95 -2.67
C ASP A 107 -6.02 -5.92 -3.59
N MET A 108 -5.50 -7.09 -3.95
CA MET A 108 -4.45 -7.27 -4.96
C MET A 108 -4.85 -6.65 -6.31
N ALA A 109 -6.14 -6.49 -6.58
CA ALA A 109 -6.66 -5.72 -7.71
C ALA A 109 -6.12 -4.28 -7.78
N THR A 110 -5.70 -3.70 -6.64
CA THR A 110 -5.10 -2.36 -6.59
C THR A 110 -3.82 -2.27 -7.43
N VAL A 111 -3.02 -3.34 -7.51
CA VAL A 111 -1.81 -3.37 -8.33
C VAL A 111 -2.17 -3.08 -9.78
N ALA A 112 -3.16 -3.81 -10.33
CA ALA A 112 -3.60 -3.61 -11.69
C ALA A 112 -4.12 -2.19 -11.95
N VAL A 113 -4.86 -1.60 -11.00
CA VAL A 113 -5.34 -0.21 -11.10
C VAL A 113 -4.17 0.78 -11.15
N HIS A 114 -3.18 0.62 -10.28
CA HIS A 114 -2.00 1.50 -10.27
C HIS A 114 -1.14 1.33 -11.53
N ILE A 115 -0.89 0.10 -11.99
CA ILE A 115 -0.19 -0.17 -13.25
C ILE A 115 -0.91 0.48 -14.42
N GLN A 116 -2.24 0.33 -14.52
CA GLN A 116 -3.01 0.95 -15.60
C GLN A 116 -2.89 2.48 -15.58
N LYS A 117 -2.97 3.09 -14.39
CA LYS A 117 -2.82 4.54 -14.26
C LYS A 117 -1.41 5.03 -14.59
N ILE A 118 -0.37 4.27 -14.21
CA ILE A 118 1.02 4.56 -14.58
C ILE A 118 1.18 4.49 -16.09
N ARG A 119 0.71 3.42 -16.74
CA ARG A 119 0.74 3.27 -18.19
C ARG A 119 0.10 4.45 -18.91
N LYS A 120 -1.06 4.92 -18.42
CA LYS A 120 -1.72 6.12 -18.96
C LYS A 120 -0.86 7.40 -18.93
N LYS A 121 0.15 7.47 -18.08
CA LYS A 121 1.05 8.63 -18.00
C LYS A 121 2.37 8.45 -18.74
N ILE A 122 2.90 7.23 -18.83
CA ILE A 122 4.26 6.99 -19.36
C ILE A 122 4.26 6.33 -20.74
N GLU A 123 3.21 5.58 -21.09
CA GLU A 123 3.13 4.85 -22.35
C GLU A 123 2.50 5.73 -23.43
N LYS A 124 3.00 5.62 -24.66
CA LYS A 124 2.34 6.23 -25.82
C LYS A 124 0.96 5.63 -26.08
N ASN A 125 0.82 4.31 -25.92
CA ASN A 125 -0.44 3.60 -26.01
C ASN A 125 -0.59 2.64 -24.80
N PRO A 126 -1.40 2.98 -23.78
CA PRO A 126 -1.55 2.13 -22.59
C PRO A 126 -2.14 0.74 -22.85
N SER A 127 -2.82 0.54 -23.98
CA SER A 127 -3.36 -0.76 -24.40
C SER A 127 -2.32 -1.65 -25.06
N ASN A 128 -1.22 -1.06 -25.54
CA ASN A 128 -0.05 -1.76 -26.07
C ASN A 128 1.21 -1.22 -25.39
N PRO A 129 1.42 -1.53 -24.10
CA PRO A 129 2.48 -0.94 -23.30
C PRO A 129 3.86 -1.44 -23.74
N GLU A 130 4.82 -0.53 -23.85
CA GLU A 130 6.20 -0.81 -24.26
C GLU A 130 7.13 -0.92 -23.04
N PHE A 131 6.88 -0.15 -21.97
CA PHE A 131 7.72 -0.14 -20.77
C PHE A 131 7.27 -1.15 -19.72
N ILE A 132 6.02 -1.08 -19.25
CA ILE A 132 5.51 -2.02 -18.25
C ILE A 132 4.65 -3.05 -18.95
N GLU A 133 5.17 -4.23 -19.22
CA GLU A 133 4.47 -5.28 -19.96
C GLU A 133 3.64 -6.17 -19.04
N THR A 134 2.54 -6.70 -19.57
CA THR A 134 1.79 -7.78 -18.91
C THR A 134 2.22 -9.12 -19.49
N LEU A 135 2.73 -10.02 -18.65
CA LEU A 135 2.87 -11.42 -18.98
C LEU A 135 1.62 -12.15 -18.45
N TRP A 136 0.70 -12.46 -19.36
CA TRP A 136 -0.60 -13.06 -19.02
C TRP A 136 -0.43 -14.33 -18.19
N GLY A 137 -1.22 -14.46 -17.13
CA GLY A 137 -1.14 -15.58 -16.18
C GLY A 137 0.04 -15.54 -15.21
N THR A 138 0.99 -14.60 -15.37
CA THR A 138 2.20 -14.53 -14.52
C THR A 138 2.29 -13.22 -13.76
N GLY A 139 2.28 -12.07 -14.44
CA GLY A 139 2.51 -10.80 -13.77
C GLY A 139 2.95 -9.67 -14.70
N TYR A 140 3.85 -8.83 -14.21
CA TYR A 140 4.33 -7.63 -14.90
C TYR A 140 5.86 -7.62 -14.97
N ARG A 141 6.39 -6.97 -16.01
CA ARG A 141 7.82 -6.78 -16.22
C ARG A 141 8.07 -5.36 -16.73
N PHE A 142 9.17 -4.77 -16.29
CA PHE A 142 9.69 -3.54 -16.90
C PHE A 142 10.67 -3.89 -18.02
N ARG A 143 10.48 -3.29 -19.19
CA ARG A 143 11.36 -3.38 -20.34
C ARG A 143 12.11 -2.04 -20.44
N ASP A 144 13.43 -2.15 -20.47
CA ASP A 144 14.36 -1.02 -20.63
C ASP A 144 14.70 -0.82 -22.11
#